data_AF-A0A0C9TZE7-F1
#
_entry.id   AF-A0A0C9TZE7-F1
#
_cell.length_a   1.000
_cell.length_b   1.000
_cell.length_c   1.000
_cell.angle_alpha   90.00
_cell.angle_beta   90.00
_cell.angle_gamma   90.00
#
_symmetry.space_group_name_H-M   'P 1'
#
loop_
_entity.id
_entity.type
_entity.pdbx_description
1 polymer ?
#
loop_
_entity_poly.entity_id
_entity_poly.type
_entity_poly.pdbx_seq_one_letter_code
_entity_poly.pdbx_strand_id
1 'polypeptide(L)'
;MIGYNYCYSTCLGRVQDFKGKNKLGVTFLDNPSGVLSALKDHLIISPNGMVFVKPEVRRGLLGRMLAELLDTRVMVKQAMKTARGDKALSRVLDARQLGLKYIANTTYGYTSASFSGRMPAVEIADAIVQTGRETLEKAIEVIESNKKWGARVVYGDTDSLFIYLQGRTKDQAFITGNEMADTITEMNPAPIKLKFEKNPRSQRRQRILSGILEANTRWHRFCTGFYICKGS
;
A
#
# COMPACT_ATOMS: atom_id res chain seq x y z
N MET A 1 2.04 -6.40 -3.42
CA MET A 1 1.63 -7.31 -4.52
C MET A 1 2.36 -6.99 -5.81
N ILE A 2 2.10 -5.85 -6.48
CA ILE A 2 2.75 -5.53 -7.77
C ILE A 2 4.26 -5.27 -7.59
N GLY A 3 4.65 -4.28 -6.78
CA GLY A 3 6.05 -3.84 -6.70
C GLY A 3 7.03 -4.88 -6.13
N TYR A 4 6.59 -5.68 -5.16
CA TYR A 4 7.40 -6.75 -4.56
C TYR A 4 7.13 -8.13 -5.16
N ASN A 5 6.34 -8.22 -6.24
CA ASN A 5 6.01 -9.46 -6.94
C ASN A 5 5.38 -10.58 -6.06
N TYR A 6 4.62 -10.21 -5.02
CA TYR A 6 3.96 -11.18 -4.14
C TYR A 6 2.80 -11.87 -4.85
N CYS A 7 2.96 -13.18 -5.09
CA CYS A 7 1.97 -14.02 -5.76
C CYS A 7 2.17 -15.50 -5.40
N TYR A 8 1.12 -16.31 -5.58
CA TYR A 8 1.20 -17.77 -5.51
C TYR A 8 2.26 -18.33 -6.46
N SER A 9 2.33 -17.82 -7.69
CA SER A 9 3.20 -18.34 -8.74
C SER A 9 4.68 -17.95 -8.60
N THR A 10 5.00 -17.06 -7.67
CA THR A 10 6.35 -16.49 -7.46
C THR A 10 6.90 -16.81 -6.07
N CYS A 11 6.09 -17.39 -5.19
CA CYS A 11 6.49 -17.79 -3.84
C CYS A 11 7.29 -19.09 -3.90
N LEU A 12 8.49 -19.07 -3.30
CA LEU A 12 9.34 -20.26 -3.09
C LEU A 12 9.21 -20.79 -1.65
N GLY A 13 8.35 -20.18 -0.83
CA GLY A 13 8.06 -20.63 0.52
C GLY A 13 8.86 -19.88 1.58
N ARG A 14 9.20 -20.51 2.70
CA ARG A 14 9.83 -19.85 3.86
C ARG A 14 11.36 -19.88 3.78
N VAL A 15 12.02 -18.86 4.35
CA VAL A 15 13.49 -18.84 4.53
C VAL A 15 13.94 -19.97 5.45
N GLN A 16 13.15 -20.28 6.48
CA GLN A 16 13.36 -21.41 7.38
C GLN A 16 12.13 -22.31 7.36
N ASP A 17 12.36 -23.61 7.20
CA ASP A 17 11.28 -24.59 7.17
C ASP A 17 10.57 -24.68 8.52
N PHE A 18 9.25 -24.79 8.48
CA PHE A 18 8.46 -25.01 9.69
C PHE A 18 8.21 -26.51 9.87
N LYS A 19 8.82 -27.11 10.89
CA LYS A 19 8.74 -28.57 11.16
C LYS A 19 9.19 -29.43 9.97
N GLY A 20 10.23 -28.98 9.26
CA GLY A 20 10.77 -29.67 8.07
C GLY A 20 9.82 -29.66 6.86
N LYS A 21 8.82 -28.77 6.85
CA LYS A 21 7.88 -28.63 5.74
C LYS A 21 7.77 -27.16 5.33
N ASN A 22 7.82 -26.93 4.03
CA ASN A 22 7.60 -25.63 3.44
C ASN A 22 6.14 -25.51 2.99
N LYS A 23 5.26 -25.07 3.89
CA LYS A 23 3.82 -24.93 3.64
C LYS A 23 3.51 -23.55 3.05
N LEU A 24 2.69 -23.52 1.99
CA LEU A 24 2.09 -22.32 1.41
C LEU A 24 0.57 -22.50 1.32
N GLY A 25 -0.18 -21.77 2.15
CA GLY A 25 -1.63 -21.88 2.17
C GLY A 25 -2.12 -23.29 2.49
N VAL A 26 -2.79 -23.92 1.54
CA VAL A 26 -3.32 -25.29 1.67
C VAL A 26 -2.43 -26.37 1.04
N THR A 27 -1.28 -25.99 0.46
CA THR A 27 -0.35 -26.92 -0.20
C THR A 27 1.03 -26.89 0.46
N PHE A 28 1.86 -27.87 0.11
CA PHE A 28 3.29 -27.88 0.40
C PHE A 28 4.05 -27.52 -0.87
N LEU A 29 5.10 -26.72 -0.72
CA LEU A 29 6.04 -26.39 -1.77
C LEU A 29 7.23 -27.34 -1.65
N ASP A 30 7.47 -28.10 -2.72
CA ASP A 30 8.69 -28.87 -2.88
C ASP A 30 9.50 -28.24 -4.01
N ASN A 31 10.52 -27.48 -3.64
CA ASN A 31 11.37 -26.79 -4.60
C ASN A 31 12.45 -27.76 -5.08
N PRO A 32 12.67 -27.91 -6.40
CA PRO A 32 13.75 -28.73 -6.90
C PRO A 32 15.11 -28.31 -6.32
N SER A 33 15.96 -29.31 -6.04
CA SER A 33 17.30 -29.07 -5.51
C SER A 33 18.09 -28.12 -6.41
N GLY A 34 18.76 -27.13 -5.79
CA GLY A 34 19.58 -26.15 -6.51
C GLY A 34 18.83 -24.90 -7.02
N VAL A 35 17.50 -24.87 -7.02
CA VAL A 35 16.73 -23.69 -7.49
C VAL A 35 17.03 -22.44 -6.66
N LEU A 36 17.08 -22.57 -5.33
CA LEU A 36 17.38 -21.45 -4.44
C LEU A 36 18.81 -20.92 -4.67
N SER A 37 19.77 -21.81 -4.89
CA SER A 37 21.17 -21.44 -5.18
C SER A 37 21.30 -20.76 -6.53
N ALA A 38 20.60 -21.26 -7.55
CA ALA A 38 20.61 -20.70 -8.90
C ALA A 38 19.93 -19.32 -8.96
N LEU A 39 18.91 -19.08 -8.14
CA LEU A 39 18.13 -17.84 -8.14
C LEU A 39 18.54 -16.85 -7.04
N LYS A 40 19.61 -17.10 -6.26
CA LYS A 40 19.98 -16.32 -5.07
C LYS A 40 19.94 -14.80 -5.27
N ASP A 41 20.41 -14.30 -6.42
CA ASP A 41 20.51 -12.87 -6.75
C ASP A 41 19.17 -12.30 -7.25
N HIS A 42 18.19 -13.16 -7.48
CA HIS A 42 16.86 -12.88 -7.99
C HIS A 42 15.75 -13.20 -6.97
N LEU A 43 16.08 -13.27 -5.67
CA LEU A 43 15.11 -13.45 -4.61
C LEU A 43 14.75 -12.12 -3.94
N ILE A 44 13.52 -12.07 -3.42
CA ILE A 44 12.99 -11.04 -2.53
C ILE A 44 12.51 -11.76 -1.28
N ILE A 45 13.03 -11.36 -0.12
CA ILE A 45 12.56 -11.85 1.17
C ILE A 45 11.62 -10.80 1.73
N SER A 46 10.40 -11.22 2.01
CA SER A 46 9.38 -10.37 2.65
C SER A 46 9.58 -10.35 4.16
N PRO A 47 9.01 -9.35 4.88
CA PRO A 47 9.18 -9.19 6.32
C PRO A 47 8.77 -10.41 7.16
N ASN A 48 7.78 -11.17 6.70
CA ASN A 48 7.32 -12.38 7.39
C ASN A 48 8.18 -13.62 7.08
N GLY A 49 9.33 -13.45 6.41
CA GLY A 49 10.26 -14.52 6.08
C GLY A 49 9.83 -15.39 4.90
N MET A 50 8.87 -14.94 4.07
CA MET A 50 8.54 -15.62 2.81
C MET A 50 9.46 -15.15 1.69
N VAL A 51 9.89 -16.10 0.87
CA VAL A 51 10.78 -15.93 -0.27
C VAL A 51 9.95 -15.86 -1.55
N PHE A 52 10.17 -14.82 -2.34
CA PHE A 52 9.58 -14.63 -3.66
C PHE A 52 10.68 -14.44 -4.70
N VAL A 53 10.40 -14.78 -5.96
CA VAL A 53 11.30 -14.43 -7.07
C VAL A 53 11.04 -13.01 -7.56
N LYS A 54 12.07 -12.33 -8.05
CA LYS A 54 11.94 -11.02 -8.68
C LYS A 54 11.18 -11.10 -10.03
N PRO A 55 10.55 -9.99 -10.49
CA PRO A 55 9.79 -9.95 -11.72
C PRO A 55 10.55 -10.39 -12.98
N GLU A 56 11.88 -10.25 -13.00
CA GLU A 56 12.73 -10.62 -14.14
C GLU A 56 12.75 -12.14 -14.40
N VAL A 57 12.60 -12.95 -13.35
CA VAL A 57 12.53 -14.41 -13.44
C VAL A 57 11.12 -14.85 -13.82
N ARG A 58 10.11 -14.33 -13.10
CA ARG A 58 8.71 -14.61 -13.35
C ARG A 58 7.84 -13.48 -12.82
N ARG A 59 6.99 -12.92 -13.67
CA ARG A 59 5.94 -11.99 -13.23
C ARG A 59 4.77 -12.76 -12.62
N GLY A 60 4.38 -12.39 -11.40
CA GLY A 60 3.26 -13.01 -10.70
C GLY A 60 1.91 -12.72 -11.37
N LEU A 61 1.02 -13.71 -11.40
CA LEU A 61 -0.33 -13.57 -11.97
C LEU A 61 -1.15 -12.48 -11.28
N LEU A 62 -1.12 -12.43 -9.95
CA LEU A 62 -1.85 -11.41 -9.18
C LEU A 62 -1.34 -9.99 -9.49
N GLY A 63 -0.02 -9.85 -9.65
CA GLY A 63 0.60 -8.57 -10.00
C GLY A 63 0.16 -8.07 -11.38
N ARG A 64 0.14 -8.98 -12.37
CA ARG A 64 -0.35 -8.69 -13.73
C ARG A 64 -1.82 -8.26 -13.74
N MET A 65 -2.69 -9.06 -13.13
CA MET A 65 -4.12 -8.77 -13.06
C MET A 65 -4.40 -7.44 -12.36
N LEU A 66 -3.71 -7.17 -11.23
CA LEU A 66 -3.88 -5.90 -10.52
C LEU A 66 -3.38 -4.70 -11.30
N ALA A 67 -2.30 -4.84 -12.07
CA ALA A 67 -1.81 -3.77 -12.94
C ALA A 67 -2.88 -3.39 -13.99
N GLU A 68 -3.45 -4.37 -14.68
CA GLU A 68 -4.52 -4.14 -15.68
C GLU A 68 -5.77 -3.48 -15.07
N LEU A 69 -6.18 -3.92 -13.87
CA LEU A 69 -7.30 -3.33 -13.14
C LEU A 69 -7.03 -1.86 -12.75
N LEU A 70 -5.81 -1.56 -12.29
CA LEU A 70 -5.42 -0.20 -11.91
C LEU A 70 -5.31 0.72 -13.11
N ASP A 71 -4.72 0.26 -14.21
CA ASP A 71 -4.60 1.03 -15.46
C ASP A 71 -5.97 1.33 -16.03
N THR A 72 -6.87 0.34 -16.06
CA THR A 72 -8.27 0.52 -16.45
C THR A 72 -8.96 1.55 -15.55
N ARG A 73 -8.71 1.49 -14.24
CA ARG A 73 -9.29 2.45 -13.30
C ARG A 73 -8.77 3.87 -13.54
N VAL A 74 -7.48 4.03 -13.86
CA VAL A 74 -6.90 5.34 -14.21
C VAL A 74 -7.56 5.88 -15.49
N MET A 75 -7.74 5.06 -16.52
CA MET A 75 -8.44 5.43 -17.74
C MET A 75 -9.88 5.90 -17.46
N VAL A 76 -10.65 5.14 -16.67
CA VAL A 76 -12.03 5.52 -16.29
C VAL A 76 -12.03 6.84 -15.53
N LYS A 77 -11.12 7.04 -14.56
CA LYS A 77 -11.03 8.31 -13.82
C LYS A 77 -10.65 9.49 -14.72
N GLN A 78 -9.89 9.27 -15.79
CA GLN A 78 -9.57 10.32 -16.75
C GLN A 78 -10.79 10.67 -17.62
N ALA A 79 -11.53 9.67 -18.09
CA ALA A 79 -12.79 9.87 -18.81
C ALA A 79 -13.85 10.58 -17.94
N MET A 80 -13.88 10.34 -16.63
CA MET A 80 -14.75 11.08 -15.71
C MET A 80 -14.46 12.58 -15.70
N LYS A 81 -13.21 13.00 -15.88
CA LYS A 81 -12.85 14.43 -15.89
C LYS A 81 -13.34 15.13 -17.16
N THR A 82 -13.45 14.41 -18.28
CA THR A 82 -13.95 14.95 -19.55
C THR A 82 -15.48 14.95 -19.59
N ALA A 83 -16.14 13.99 -18.94
CA ALA A 83 -17.60 13.86 -18.87
C ALA A 83 -18.32 14.82 -17.89
N ARG A 84 -17.67 15.90 -17.42
CA ARG A 84 -18.21 16.78 -16.36
C ARG A 84 -19.55 17.45 -16.69
N GLY A 85 -19.89 17.58 -17.97
CA GLY A 85 -21.16 18.15 -18.43
C GLY A 85 -22.35 17.18 -18.39
N ASP A 86 -22.10 15.87 -18.37
CA ASP A 86 -23.14 14.84 -18.38
C ASP A 86 -23.20 14.13 -17.02
N LYS A 87 -24.23 14.47 -16.24
CA LYS A 87 -24.46 13.89 -14.91
C LYS A 87 -24.75 12.39 -14.95
N ALA A 88 -25.42 11.89 -16.00
CA ALA A 88 -25.74 10.47 -16.13
C ALA A 88 -24.47 9.67 -16.42
N LEU A 89 -23.69 10.11 -17.41
CA LEU A 89 -22.40 9.49 -17.76
C LEU A 89 -21.40 9.55 -16.59
N SER A 90 -21.29 10.68 -15.91
CA SER A 90 -20.40 10.82 -14.75
C SER A 90 -20.75 9.84 -13.63
N ARG A 91 -22.05 9.57 -13.40
CA ARG A 91 -22.50 8.60 -12.38
C ARG A 91 -22.11 7.17 -12.76
N VAL A 92 -22.29 6.80 -14.03
CA VAL A 92 -21.93 5.46 -14.53
C VAL A 92 -20.42 5.23 -14.42
N LEU A 93 -19.62 6.23 -14.80
CA LEU A 93 -18.16 6.13 -14.72
C LEU A 93 -17.66 6.09 -13.26
N ASP A 94 -18.31 6.81 -12.34
CA ASP A 94 -17.99 6.72 -10.92
C ASP A 94 -18.30 5.31 -10.35
N ALA A 95 -19.46 4.76 -10.69
CA ALA A 95 -19.79 3.37 -10.32
C ALA A 95 -18.75 2.38 -10.87
N ARG A 96 -18.29 2.58 -12.11
CA ARG A 96 -17.26 1.74 -12.73
C ARG A 96 -15.90 1.83 -12.04
N GLN A 97 -15.42 3.04 -11.69
CA GLN A 97 -14.14 3.18 -10.97
C GLN A 97 -14.21 2.61 -9.54
N LEU A 98 -15.37 2.72 -8.88
CA LEU A 98 -15.61 2.11 -7.57
C LEU A 98 -15.62 0.58 -7.66
N GLY A 99 -16.27 0.01 -8.68
CA GLY A 99 -16.25 -1.43 -8.94
C GLY A 99 -14.82 -1.95 -9.11
N LEU A 100 -14.01 -1.29 -9.95
CA LEU A 100 -12.60 -1.63 -10.13
C LEU A 100 -11.79 -1.52 -8.82
N LYS A 101 -12.05 -0.50 -7.99
CA LYS A 101 -11.44 -0.35 -6.67
C LYS A 101 -11.78 -1.54 -5.76
N TYR A 102 -13.05 -1.95 -5.73
CA TYR A 102 -13.49 -3.06 -4.89
C TYR A 102 -12.90 -4.39 -5.35
N ILE A 103 -12.83 -4.66 -6.66
CA ILE A 103 -12.18 -5.88 -7.19
C ILE A 103 -10.70 -5.92 -6.77
N ALA A 104 -9.98 -4.81 -6.91
CA ALA A 104 -8.58 -4.72 -6.49
C ALA A 104 -8.41 -4.98 -4.99
N ASN A 105 -9.28 -4.39 -4.15
CA ASN A 105 -9.27 -4.61 -2.70
C ASN A 105 -9.64 -6.05 -2.33
N THR A 106 -10.64 -6.63 -2.97
CA THR A 106 -11.04 -8.02 -2.71
C THR A 106 -9.96 -9.02 -3.13
N THR A 107 -9.12 -8.68 -4.11
CA THR A 107 -8.02 -9.55 -4.57
C THR A 107 -7.02 -9.86 -3.46
N TYR A 108 -6.61 -8.89 -2.64
CA TYR A 108 -5.75 -9.19 -1.50
C TYR A 108 -6.53 -10.00 -0.43
N GLY A 109 -7.80 -9.64 -0.17
CA GLY A 109 -8.63 -10.33 0.81
C GLY A 109 -8.90 -11.80 0.45
N TYR A 110 -8.89 -12.14 -0.84
CA TYR A 110 -8.99 -13.52 -1.30
C TYR A 110 -7.82 -14.38 -0.80
N THR A 111 -6.62 -13.80 -0.70
CA THR A 111 -5.44 -14.54 -0.20
C THR A 111 -5.55 -14.91 1.27
N SER A 112 -6.30 -14.16 2.08
CA SER A 112 -6.52 -14.44 3.51
C SER A 112 -7.86 -15.13 3.82
N ALA A 113 -8.64 -15.54 2.81
CA ALA A 113 -10.01 -16.03 3.01
C ALA A 113 -10.05 -17.47 3.55
N SER A 114 -9.68 -17.68 4.81
CA SER A 114 -9.53 -19.03 5.39
C SER A 114 -10.84 -19.79 5.66
N PHE A 115 -11.99 -19.10 5.79
CA PHE A 115 -13.27 -19.74 6.11
C PHE A 115 -14.03 -20.24 4.87
N SER A 116 -14.11 -19.44 3.81
CA SER A 116 -14.87 -19.75 2.59
C SER A 116 -14.05 -19.61 1.29
N GLY A 117 -12.76 -19.30 1.39
CA GLY A 117 -11.88 -19.19 0.23
C GLY A 117 -11.49 -20.57 -0.30
N ARG A 118 -11.33 -20.65 -1.62
CA ARG A 118 -10.97 -21.90 -2.31
C ARG A 118 -9.46 -22.15 -2.36
N MET A 119 -8.66 -21.10 -2.19
CA MET A 119 -7.20 -21.18 -2.23
C MET A 119 -6.56 -20.13 -1.29
N PRO A 120 -6.81 -20.21 0.03
CA PRO A 120 -6.21 -19.28 0.98
C PRO A 120 -4.69 -19.52 1.09
N ALA A 121 -3.93 -18.43 1.11
CA ALA A 121 -2.51 -18.39 1.43
C ALA A 121 -2.24 -17.21 2.37
N VAL A 122 -2.47 -17.47 3.66
CA VAL A 122 -2.31 -16.47 4.74
C VAL A 122 -0.89 -15.91 4.74
N GLU A 123 0.11 -16.71 4.37
CA GLU A 123 1.50 -16.28 4.26
C GLU A 123 1.69 -15.12 3.26
N ILE A 124 0.95 -15.14 2.14
CA ILE A 124 1.01 -14.06 1.15
C ILE A 124 0.29 -12.82 1.69
N ALA A 125 -0.86 -13.01 2.35
CA ALA A 125 -1.61 -11.91 2.96
C ALA A 125 -0.77 -11.20 4.03
N ASP A 126 -0.14 -11.96 4.92
CA ASP A 126 0.74 -11.44 5.98
C ASP A 126 1.95 -10.72 5.39
N ALA A 127 2.56 -11.26 4.32
CA ALA A 127 3.67 -10.59 3.64
C ALA A 127 3.23 -9.22 3.10
N ILE A 128 2.03 -9.11 2.53
CA ILE A 128 1.47 -7.85 2.04
C ILE A 128 1.27 -6.86 3.19
N VAL A 129 0.61 -7.29 4.28
CA VAL A 129 0.27 -6.41 5.42
C VAL A 129 1.54 -5.92 6.12
N GLN A 130 2.49 -6.82 6.40
CA GLN A 130 3.74 -6.45 7.07
C GLN A 130 4.61 -5.54 6.19
N THR A 131 4.70 -5.81 4.88
CA THR A 131 5.43 -4.93 3.96
C THR A 131 4.79 -3.54 3.89
N GLY A 132 3.45 -3.47 3.90
CA GLY A 132 2.74 -2.19 3.95
C GLY A 132 3.06 -1.41 5.22
N ARG A 133 3.05 -2.09 6.37
CA ARG A 133 3.42 -1.51 7.66
C ARG A 133 4.86 -1.01 7.69
N GLU A 134 5.82 -1.83 7.28
CA GLU A 134 7.23 -1.40 7.19
C GLU A 134 7.41 -0.22 6.24
N THR A 135 6.69 -0.18 5.13
CA THR A 135 6.76 0.94 4.17
C THR A 135 6.27 2.24 4.83
N LEU A 136 5.20 2.16 5.63
CA LEU A 136 4.68 3.30 6.39
C LEU A 136 5.67 3.74 7.48
N GLU A 137 6.20 2.80 8.26
CA GLU A 137 7.16 3.06 9.34
C GLU A 137 8.45 3.70 8.80
N LYS A 138 9.00 3.18 7.69
CA LYS A 138 10.16 3.76 6.99
C LYS A 138 9.86 5.18 6.49
N ALA A 139 8.66 5.43 5.98
CA ALA A 139 8.28 6.78 5.56
C ALA A 139 8.24 7.76 6.74
N ILE A 140 7.68 7.33 7.88
CA ILE A 140 7.67 8.12 9.12
C ILE A 140 9.11 8.43 9.56
N GLU A 141 9.99 7.43 9.61
CA GLU A 141 11.38 7.59 10.01
C GLU A 141 12.12 8.60 9.13
N VAL A 142 11.96 8.52 7.81
CA VAL A 142 12.59 9.45 6.85
C VAL A 142 12.07 10.87 7.02
N ILE A 143 10.76 11.03 7.24
CA ILE A 143 10.13 12.33 7.44
C ILE A 143 10.63 13.00 8.73
N GLU A 144 10.69 12.25 9.84
CA GLU A 144 11.08 12.79 11.14
C GLU A 144 12.60 12.96 11.30
N SER A 145 13.40 12.11 10.67
CA SER A 145 14.86 12.21 10.70
C SER A 145 15.41 13.38 9.87
N ASN A 146 14.68 13.83 8.84
CA ASN A 146 15.11 14.93 7.99
C ASN A 146 14.90 16.30 8.67
N LYS A 147 15.96 16.79 9.32
CA LYS A 147 15.98 18.10 10.00
C LYS A 147 15.64 19.29 9.11
N LYS A 148 15.84 19.22 7.78
CA LYS A 148 15.51 20.33 6.86
C LYS A 148 14.00 20.58 6.81
N TRP A 149 13.22 19.52 6.91
CA TRP A 149 11.77 19.61 6.85
C TRP A 149 11.17 20.11 8.16
N GLY A 150 11.80 19.80 9.31
CA GLY A 150 11.28 20.19 10.62
C GLY A 150 9.87 19.65 10.86
N ALA A 151 9.67 18.40 10.44
CA ALA A 151 8.37 17.77 10.35
C ALA A 151 8.19 16.75 11.47
N ARG A 152 6.95 16.63 11.97
CA ARG A 152 6.57 15.62 12.95
C ARG A 152 5.34 14.88 12.50
N VAL A 153 5.36 13.56 12.50
CA VAL A 153 4.16 12.78 12.16
C VAL A 153 3.24 12.77 13.38
N VAL A 154 1.98 13.20 13.21
CA VAL A 154 0.98 13.26 14.28
C VAL A 154 -0.02 12.11 14.22
N TYR A 155 -0.16 11.47 13.05
CA TYR A 155 -1.01 10.31 12.87
C TYR A 155 -0.57 9.51 11.65
N GLY A 156 -0.72 8.19 11.71
CA GLY A 156 -0.56 7.31 10.57
C GLY A 156 -1.59 6.18 10.65
N ASP A 157 -2.35 5.96 9.58
CA ASP A 157 -3.26 4.83 9.46
C ASP A 157 -3.11 4.19 8.09
N THR A 158 -2.64 2.96 8.07
CA THR A 158 -2.54 2.02 6.94
C THR A 158 -1.86 2.57 5.68
N ASP A 159 -2.46 3.55 5.01
CA ASP A 159 -2.01 4.19 3.77
C ASP A 159 -2.02 5.74 3.84
N SER A 160 -2.16 6.32 5.03
CA SER A 160 -2.21 7.76 5.28
C SER A 160 -1.23 8.19 6.37
N LEU A 161 -0.66 9.38 6.22
CA LEU A 161 0.16 10.06 7.22
C LEU A 161 -0.32 11.49 7.40
N PHE A 162 -0.34 11.96 8.63
CA PHE A 162 -0.63 13.32 8.99
C PHE A 162 0.62 13.94 9.58
N ILE A 163 1.10 15.03 9.00
CA ILE A 163 2.37 15.65 9.34
C ILE A 163 2.14 17.05 9.85
N TYR A 164 2.79 17.39 10.93
CA TYR A 164 2.83 18.72 11.48
C TYR A 164 4.11 19.43 11.04
N LEU A 165 3.95 20.62 10.44
CA LEU A 165 5.06 21.49 10.04
C LEU A 165 5.01 22.77 10.88
N GLN A 166 5.89 22.88 11.86
CA GLN A 166 5.91 24.02 12.78
C GLN A 166 6.46 25.28 12.09
N GLY A 167 5.79 26.42 12.27
CA GLY A 167 6.30 27.72 11.80
C GLY A 167 6.33 27.91 10.28
N ARG A 168 5.73 26.99 9.50
CA ARG A 168 5.67 27.09 8.03
C ARG A 168 4.39 27.77 7.56
N THR A 169 4.51 28.61 6.53
CA THR A 169 3.33 29.13 5.83
C THR A 169 2.65 28.02 5.03
N LYS A 170 1.42 28.27 4.57
CA LYS A 170 0.66 27.30 3.78
C LYS A 170 1.38 26.92 2.47
N ASP A 171 1.98 27.89 1.80
CA ASP A 171 2.67 27.66 0.53
C ASP A 171 3.99 26.91 0.73
N GLN A 172 4.73 27.24 1.79
CA GLN A 172 5.90 26.47 2.22
C GLN A 172 5.52 25.02 2.56
N ALA A 173 4.41 24.81 3.29
CA ALA A 173 3.93 23.47 3.61
C ALA A 173 3.56 22.65 2.37
N PHE A 174 3.04 23.28 1.31
CA PHE A 174 2.79 22.59 0.04
C PHE A 174 4.08 22.19 -0.66
N ILE A 175 5.06 23.09 -0.73
CA ILE A 175 6.36 22.79 -1.35
C ILE A 175 7.02 21.63 -0.61
N THR A 176 7.17 21.74 0.71
CA THR A 176 7.78 20.69 1.53
C THR A 176 6.97 19.39 1.49
N GLY A 177 5.64 19.46 1.47
CA GLY A 177 4.79 18.27 1.36
C GLY A 177 4.95 17.51 0.04
N ASN A 178 5.16 18.21 -1.07
CA ASN A 178 5.47 17.57 -2.36
C ASN A 178 6.89 16.99 -2.35
N GLU A 179 7.88 17.72 -1.83
CA GLU A 179 9.27 17.23 -1.71
C GLU A 179 9.34 15.94 -0.89
N MET A 180 8.61 15.86 0.23
CA MET A 180 8.46 14.63 1.01
C MET A 180 7.81 13.51 0.18
N ALA A 181 6.71 13.80 -0.52
CA ALA A 181 5.99 12.81 -1.31
C ALA A 181 6.86 12.22 -2.43
N ASP A 182 7.65 13.05 -3.10
CA ASP A 182 8.58 12.64 -4.14
C ASP A 182 9.72 11.80 -3.56
N THR A 183 10.36 12.26 -2.47
CA THR A 183 11.43 11.51 -1.78
C THR A 183 10.98 10.12 -1.35
N ILE A 184 9.82 10.01 -0.69
CA ILE A 184 9.28 8.71 -0.26
C ILE A 184 8.88 7.85 -1.46
N THR A 185 8.38 8.45 -2.54
CA THR A 185 8.05 7.71 -3.76
C THR A 185 9.28 7.10 -4.40
N GLU A 186 10.39 7.84 -4.50
CA GLU A 186 11.65 7.37 -5.09
C GLU A 186 12.30 6.24 -4.30
N MET A 187 12.10 6.21 -2.99
CA MET A 187 12.58 5.14 -2.12
C MET A 187 11.85 3.80 -2.27
N ASN A 188 10.72 3.78 -2.97
CA ASN A 188 9.86 2.60 -3.06
C ASN A 188 9.81 2.02 -4.48
N PRO A 189 9.65 0.70 -4.64
CA PRO A 189 9.53 0.10 -5.95
C PRO A 189 8.23 0.53 -6.63
N ALA A 190 8.28 0.73 -7.96
CA ALA A 190 7.08 0.95 -8.75
C ALA A 190 6.07 -0.20 -8.56
N PRO A 191 4.75 0.06 -8.45
CA PRO A 191 4.06 1.34 -8.67
C PRO A 191 3.72 2.10 -7.36
N ILE A 192 4.44 1.85 -6.26
CA ILE A 192 4.16 2.52 -4.98
C ILE A 192 4.50 4.01 -5.12
N LYS A 193 3.53 4.89 -4.86
CA LYS A 193 3.70 6.34 -4.90
C LYS A 193 2.97 6.98 -3.74
N LEU A 194 3.66 7.84 -3.01
CA LEU A 194 3.04 8.71 -2.03
C LEU A 194 2.48 9.93 -2.75
N LYS A 195 1.25 10.32 -2.41
CA LYS A 195 0.59 11.49 -3.01
C LYS A 195 0.17 12.46 -1.92
N PHE A 196 0.59 13.70 -2.09
CA PHE A 196 0.09 14.80 -1.29
C PHE A 196 -1.37 15.10 -1.66
N GLU A 197 -2.28 15.11 -0.68
CA GLU A 197 -3.71 15.37 -0.91
C GLU A 197 -4.22 16.61 -0.15
N LYS A 198 -4.86 17.53 -0.89
CA LYS A 198 -5.46 18.75 -0.34
C LYS A 198 -6.96 18.53 -0.14
N ASN A 199 -7.42 18.35 1.09
CA ASN A 199 -8.86 18.22 1.37
C ASN A 199 -9.34 19.25 2.43
N PRO A 200 -10.23 20.20 2.10
CA PRO A 200 -10.83 21.12 3.09
C PRO A 200 -11.59 20.42 4.23
N ARG A 201 -12.06 19.18 4.00
CA ARG A 201 -12.72 18.35 5.03
C ARG A 201 -11.74 17.77 6.05
N SER A 202 -10.42 17.79 5.78
CA SER A 202 -9.40 17.33 6.72
C SER A 202 -9.28 18.24 7.94
N GLN A 203 -9.60 19.54 7.82
CA GLN A 203 -9.64 20.47 8.96
C GLN A 203 -10.75 20.13 9.98
N ARG A 204 -11.92 19.64 9.52
CA ARG A 204 -12.95 19.10 10.44
C ARG A 204 -12.49 17.80 11.10
N ARG A 205 -11.80 16.92 10.37
CA ARG A 205 -11.21 15.69 10.93
C ARG A 205 -10.05 15.96 11.88
N GLN A 206 -9.28 17.03 11.68
CA GLN A 206 -8.23 17.48 12.61
C GLN A 206 -8.80 17.89 13.97
N ARG A 207 -9.92 18.63 13.99
CA ARG A 207 -10.65 18.95 15.24
C ARG A 207 -11.24 17.71 15.92
N ILE A 208 -11.66 16.73 15.14
CA ILE A 208 -12.14 15.44 15.66
C ILE A 208 -10.97 14.62 16.20
N LEU A 209 -9.80 14.59 15.54
CA LEU A 209 -8.60 13.90 16.01
C LEU A 209 -8.00 14.53 17.28
N SER A 210 -8.02 15.86 17.43
CA SER A 210 -7.62 16.51 18.68
C SER A 210 -8.57 16.19 19.84
N GLY A 211 -9.89 16.04 19.56
CA GLY A 211 -10.87 15.59 20.56
C GLY A 211 -10.87 14.07 20.81
N ILE A 212 -10.39 13.25 19.87
CA ILE A 212 -10.27 11.79 20.00
C ILE A 212 -8.97 11.39 20.73
N LEU A 213 -7.90 12.19 20.65
CA LEU A 213 -6.68 11.97 21.45
C LEU A 213 -6.93 12.12 22.96
N GLU A 214 -8.00 12.80 23.38
CA GLU A 214 -8.48 12.84 24.77
C GLU A 214 -9.36 11.63 25.14
N ALA A 215 -9.79 10.80 24.17
CA ALA A 215 -10.75 9.72 24.37
C ALA A 215 -10.27 8.39 23.75
N ASN A 216 -9.41 7.69 24.47
CA ASN A 216 -9.34 6.22 24.59
C ASN A 216 -9.75 5.33 23.38
N THR A 217 -8.80 4.53 22.89
CA THR A 217 -8.97 3.09 22.53
C THR A 217 -10.23 2.65 21.74
N ARG A 218 -10.14 2.44 20.40
CA ARG A 218 -10.69 1.29 19.60
C ARG A 218 -10.86 1.60 18.09
N TRP A 219 -10.14 0.82 17.27
CA TRP A 219 -10.32 0.34 15.88
C TRP A 219 -11.16 1.03 14.77
N HIS A 220 -10.49 1.14 13.61
CA HIS A 220 -10.84 0.98 12.18
C HIS A 220 -12.02 1.73 11.52
N ARG A 221 -11.69 2.64 10.57
CA ARG A 221 -11.93 2.47 9.10
C ARG A 221 -11.61 3.74 8.29
N PHE A 222 -10.94 3.52 7.16
CA PHE A 222 -10.88 4.34 5.93
C PHE A 222 -10.43 5.81 6.05
N CYS A 223 -9.18 6.08 5.67
CA CYS A 223 -8.89 7.15 4.72
C CYS A 223 -7.52 7.03 4.05
N THR A 224 -7.54 6.92 2.72
CA THR A 224 -6.44 7.26 1.83
C THR A 224 -6.12 8.74 1.91
N GLY A 225 -4.84 9.10 2.10
CA GLY A 225 -4.33 10.45 1.84
C GLY A 225 -3.29 10.94 2.84
N PHE A 226 -2.26 11.63 2.34
CA PHE A 226 -1.25 12.33 3.14
C PHE A 226 -1.73 13.75 3.47
N TYR A 227 -1.69 14.16 4.73
CA TYR A 227 -2.27 15.43 5.20
C TYR A 227 -1.27 16.22 6.07
N ILE A 228 -1.27 17.55 5.99
CA ILE A 228 -0.44 18.38 6.88
C ILE A 228 -1.34 19.12 7.89
N CYS A 229 -1.05 18.97 9.19
CA CYS A 229 -1.69 19.68 10.31
C CYS A 229 -0.96 20.99 10.61
N LYS A 230 -1.72 22.08 10.71
CA LYS A 230 -1.23 23.40 11.10
C LYS A 230 -1.12 23.47 12.62
N GLY A 231 -0.02 24.00 13.12
CA GLY A 231 0.05 24.57 14.46
C GLY A 231 -0.19 26.04 14.40
N SER A 232 -1.35 26.45 14.89
CA SER A 232 -1.56 27.81 15.38
C SER A 232 -1.27 27.80 16.87
#